data_AF-A0A662Q037-F1
#
_entry.id   AF-A0A662Q037-F1
#
_cell.length_a   1.000
_cell.length_b   1.000
_cell.length_c   1.000
_cell.angle_alpha   90.00
_cell.angle_beta   90.00
_cell.angle_gamma   90.00
#
_symmetry.space_group_name_H-M   'P 1'
#
loop_
_entity.id
_entity.type
_entity.pdbx_description
1 polymer ?
#
loop_
_entity_poly.entity_id
_entity_poly.type
_entity_poly.pdbx_seq_one_letter_code
_entity_poly.pdbx_strand_id
1 'polypeptide(L)'
;MVKCSICKRREAFYVRRYSGERLCRKCFSESIENKVRAAISKYQMFNFNDRIAVAVSGGKDSLNLLHILSKIEKEYPQASLCAITVDEGIEDYRAESIRIASENCETLGIEHIIISFKEIYGYTLDEIVKKTRDKGLTPCAYCGVLRRRALNIAAKEASADKIATAHTLDDEIQTFLLNLLHG
;
A
#
# COMPACT_ATOMS: atom_id res chain seq x y z
N MET A 1 -6.20 1.60 36.28
CA MET A 1 -5.90 1.16 34.90
C MET A 1 -7.15 1.27 34.04
N VAL A 2 -7.03 1.85 32.85
CA VAL A 2 -8.18 2.08 31.96
C VAL A 2 -8.42 0.82 31.11
N LYS A 3 -9.60 0.21 31.22
CA LYS A 3 -9.93 -1.03 30.49
C LYS A 3 -10.36 -0.75 29.05
N CYS A 4 -10.10 -1.71 28.17
CA CYS A 4 -10.56 -1.70 26.80
C CYS A 4 -12.09 -1.64 26.71
N SER A 5 -12.60 -0.77 25.86
CA SER A 5 -14.02 -0.51 25.64
C SER A 5 -14.74 -1.66 24.92
N ILE A 6 -14.01 -2.47 24.14
CA ILE A 6 -14.56 -3.62 23.41
C ILE A 6 -14.58 -4.86 24.29
N CYS A 7 -13.41 -5.41 24.63
CA CYS A 7 -13.35 -6.68 25.37
C CYS A 7 -13.58 -6.56 26.89
N LYS A 8 -13.61 -5.35 27.45
CA LYS A 8 -13.78 -5.05 28.90
C LYS A 8 -12.81 -5.77 29.87
N ARG A 9 -11.81 -6.49 29.35
CA ARG A 9 -10.88 -7.32 30.14
C ARG A 9 -9.45 -6.79 30.13
N ARG A 10 -8.89 -6.55 28.94
CA ARG A 10 -7.50 -6.11 28.76
C ARG A 10 -7.35 -4.61 28.98
N GLU A 11 -6.16 -4.18 29.37
CA GLU A 11 -5.80 -2.77 29.47
C GLU A 11 -5.84 -2.09 28.10
N ALA A 12 -6.38 -0.88 28.05
CA ALA A 12 -6.34 -0.05 26.86
C ALA A 12 -4.97 0.59 26.72
N PHE A 13 -4.39 0.53 25.52
CA PHE A 13 -3.14 1.21 25.19
C PHE A 13 -3.35 2.38 24.22
N TYR A 14 -4.51 2.43 23.54
CA TYR A 14 -4.83 3.41 22.53
C TYR A 14 -6.22 4.00 22.76
N VAL A 15 -6.37 5.30 22.52
CA VAL A 15 -7.66 6.00 22.58
C VAL A 15 -7.96 6.58 21.20
N ARG A 16 -9.05 6.11 20.59
CA ARG A 16 -9.53 6.57 19.30
C ARG A 16 -10.39 7.81 19.48
N ARG A 17 -9.77 8.98 19.38
CA ARG A 17 -10.36 10.29 19.75
C ARG A 17 -11.73 10.56 19.11
N TYR A 18 -11.89 10.38 17.80
CA TYR A 18 -13.15 10.71 17.12
C TYR A 18 -14.36 9.84 17.55
N SER A 19 -14.12 8.68 18.16
CA SER A 19 -15.17 7.75 18.60
C SER A 19 -15.25 7.61 20.13
N GLY A 20 -14.26 8.10 20.86
CA GLY A 20 -14.08 7.86 22.29
C GLY A 20 -13.67 6.42 22.66
N GLU A 21 -13.49 5.50 21.70
CA GLU A 21 -13.14 4.11 21.99
C GLU A 21 -11.75 3.98 22.62
N ARG A 22 -11.63 3.16 23.66
CA ARG A 22 -10.35 2.80 24.30
C ARG A 22 -10.02 1.36 23.96
N LEU A 23 -8.91 1.11 23.29
CA LEU A 23 -8.62 -0.19 22.66
C LEU A 23 -7.37 -0.82 23.27
N CYS A 24 -7.44 -2.11 23.58
CA CYS A 24 -6.25 -2.94 23.83
C CYS A 24 -5.59 -3.34 22.50
N ARG A 25 -4.34 -3.82 22.52
CA ARG A 25 -3.59 -4.18 21.29
C ARG A 25 -4.34 -5.11 20.35
N LYS A 26 -4.95 -6.17 20.89
CA LYS A 26 -5.74 -7.14 20.12
C LYS A 26 -6.97 -6.49 19.48
N CYS A 27 -7.82 -5.82 20.28
CA CYS A 27 -9.05 -5.21 19.77
C CYS A 27 -8.76 -4.01 18.83
N PHE A 28 -7.63 -3.33 18.99
CA PHE A 28 -7.19 -2.31 18.05
C PHE A 28 -6.89 -2.93 16.68
N SER A 29 -6.05 -3.95 16.64
CA SER A 29 -5.66 -4.64 15.39
C SER A 29 -6.87 -5.23 14.68
N GLU A 30 -7.71 -5.98 15.42
CA GLU A 30 -8.98 -6.51 14.90
C GLU A 30 -9.92 -5.40 14.40
N SER A 31 -9.98 -4.26 15.08
CA SER A 31 -10.79 -3.13 14.62
C SER A 31 -10.30 -2.55 13.28
N ILE A 32 -8.99 -2.52 13.05
CA ILE A 32 -8.43 -2.06 11.77
C ILE A 32 -8.72 -3.08 10.67
N GLU A 33 -8.45 -4.37 10.90
CA GLU A 33 -8.76 -5.43 9.93
C GLU A 33 -10.25 -5.46 9.56
N ASN A 34 -11.15 -5.32 10.53
CA ASN A 34 -12.58 -5.30 10.29
C ASN A 34 -13.03 -4.09 9.47
N LYS A 35 -12.35 -2.94 9.63
CA LYS A 35 -12.61 -1.77 8.77
C LYS A 35 -12.18 -2.01 7.33
N VAL A 36 -11.05 -2.69 7.11
CA VAL A 36 -10.61 -3.08 5.77
C VAL A 36 -11.61 -4.05 5.15
N ARG A 37 -12.03 -5.12 5.86
CA ARG A 37 -13.08 -6.05 5.40
C ARG A 37 -14.38 -5.32 5.06
N ALA A 38 -14.82 -4.41 5.94
CA ALA A 38 -16.04 -3.63 5.73
C ALA A 38 -15.93 -2.71 4.50
N ALA A 39 -14.78 -2.10 4.24
CA ALA A 39 -14.55 -1.27 3.06
C ALA A 39 -14.58 -2.12 1.77
N ILE A 40 -13.86 -3.26 1.75
CA ILE A 40 -13.86 -4.19 0.62
C ILE A 40 -15.28 -4.64 0.28
N SER A 41 -16.05 -5.04 1.30
CA SER A 41 -17.44 -5.48 1.11
C SER A 41 -18.36 -4.34 0.66
N LYS A 42 -18.30 -3.18 1.33
CA LYS A 42 -19.16 -2.03 1.04
C LYS A 42 -19.00 -1.53 -0.39
N TYR A 43 -17.76 -1.48 -0.89
CA TYR A 43 -17.44 -0.95 -2.21
C TYR A 43 -17.22 -2.04 -3.27
N GLN A 44 -17.48 -3.31 -2.92
CA GLN A 44 -17.32 -4.45 -3.82
C GLN A 44 -15.95 -4.47 -4.51
N MET A 45 -14.88 -4.23 -3.73
CA MET A 45 -13.54 -3.98 -4.28
C MET A 45 -12.94 -5.24 -4.93
N PHE A 46 -13.24 -6.43 -4.41
CA PHE A 46 -12.67 -7.71 -4.82
C PHE A 46 -13.76 -8.78 -5.04
N ASN A 47 -13.49 -9.72 -5.93
CA ASN A 47 -14.25 -10.96 -6.10
C ASN A 47 -13.54 -12.16 -5.43
N PHE A 48 -14.27 -13.27 -5.27
CA PHE A 48 -13.78 -14.48 -4.59
C PHE A 48 -12.61 -15.18 -5.28
N ASN A 49 -12.43 -14.95 -6.58
CA ASN A 49 -11.40 -15.58 -7.41
C ASN A 49 -10.41 -14.56 -8.00
N ASP A 50 -10.42 -13.32 -7.52
CA ASP A 50 -9.50 -12.29 -8.00
C ASP A 50 -8.05 -12.64 -7.61
N ARG A 51 -7.13 -12.41 -8.54
CA ARG A 51 -5.70 -12.26 -8.25
C ARG A 51 -5.40 -10.79 -7.96
N ILE A 52 -4.98 -10.49 -6.74
CA ILE A 52 -4.80 -9.12 -6.26
C ILE A 52 -3.31 -8.80 -6.19
N ALA A 53 -2.89 -7.77 -6.92
CA ALA A 53 -1.54 -7.20 -6.82
C ALA A 53 -1.51 -6.09 -5.76
N VAL A 54 -0.72 -6.27 -4.70
CA VAL A 54 -0.52 -5.24 -3.68
C VAL A 54 0.71 -4.41 -4.05
N ALA A 55 0.54 -3.09 -4.20
CA ALA A 55 1.66 -2.18 -4.42
C ALA A 55 2.41 -1.95 -3.09
N VAL A 56 3.64 -2.48 -2.99
CA VAL A 56 4.45 -2.44 -1.76
C VAL A 56 5.67 -1.55 -1.96
N SER A 57 5.78 -0.49 -1.15
CA SER A 57 6.91 0.45 -1.18
C SER A 57 7.95 0.19 -0.09
N GLY A 58 7.69 -0.75 0.83
CA GLY A 58 8.47 -0.95 2.06
C GLY A 58 8.07 0.00 3.20
N GLY A 59 7.17 0.96 2.94
CA GLY A 59 6.63 1.84 3.97
C GLY A 59 5.57 1.15 4.84
N LYS A 60 5.36 1.67 6.06
CA LYS A 60 4.44 1.12 7.05
C LYS A 60 3.04 0.84 6.49
N ASP A 61 2.48 1.75 5.68
CA ASP A 61 1.09 1.64 5.22
C ASP A 61 0.95 0.51 4.21
N SER A 62 1.89 0.42 3.26
CA SER A 62 1.92 -0.65 2.24
C SER A 62 2.17 -2.03 2.85
N LEU A 63 3.05 -2.12 3.85
CA LEU A 63 3.28 -3.37 4.57
C LEU A 63 2.05 -3.77 5.40
N ASN A 64 1.43 -2.84 6.13
CA ASN A 64 0.21 -3.15 6.87
C ASN A 64 -0.90 -3.63 5.94
N LEU A 65 -1.07 -3.01 4.76
CA LEU A 65 -2.04 -3.49 3.77
C LEU A 65 -1.71 -4.91 3.29
N LEU A 66 -0.44 -5.20 2.97
CA LEU A 66 0.01 -6.54 2.58
C LEU A 66 -0.33 -7.59 3.64
N HIS A 67 -0.02 -7.31 4.91
CA HIS A 67 -0.30 -8.22 6.04
C HIS A 67 -1.79 -8.44 6.25
N ILE A 68 -2.60 -7.38 6.19
CA ILE A 68 -4.06 -7.48 6.36
C ILE A 68 -4.67 -8.27 5.20
N LEU A 69 -4.30 -7.98 3.96
CA LEU A 69 -4.82 -8.70 2.80
C LEU A 69 -4.36 -10.16 2.79
N SER A 70 -3.11 -10.45 3.15
CA SER A 70 -2.62 -11.83 3.33
C SER A 70 -3.46 -12.62 4.34
N LYS A 71 -3.86 -11.98 5.43
CA LYS A 71 -4.73 -12.62 6.43
C LYS A 71 -6.14 -12.87 5.90
N ILE A 72 -6.69 -11.92 5.13
CA ILE A 72 -8.02 -12.03 4.53
C ILE A 72 -8.01 -13.11 3.43
N GLU A 73 -7.01 -13.14 2.55
CA GLU A 73 -6.90 -14.09 1.44
C GLU A 73 -6.87 -15.55 1.91
N LYS A 74 -6.28 -15.84 3.08
CA LYS A 74 -6.34 -17.18 3.70
C LYS A 74 -7.77 -17.69 3.97
N GLU A 75 -8.76 -16.79 4.06
CA GLU A 75 -10.17 -17.14 4.20
C GLU A 75 -10.86 -17.42 2.84
N TYR A 76 -10.17 -17.16 1.70
CA TYR A 76 -10.69 -17.26 0.33
C TYR A 76 -9.75 -18.05 -0.60
N PRO A 77 -9.79 -19.40 -0.59
CA PRO A 77 -8.83 -20.25 -1.30
C PRO A 77 -8.79 -20.11 -2.83
N GLN A 78 -9.75 -19.43 -3.45
CA GLN A 78 -9.78 -19.18 -4.90
C GLN A 78 -9.11 -17.85 -5.27
N ALA A 79 -8.93 -16.94 -4.31
CA ALA A 79 -8.20 -15.71 -4.51
C ALA A 79 -6.69 -16.00 -4.43
N SER A 80 -5.88 -15.08 -4.95
CA SER A 80 -4.43 -15.13 -4.73
C SER A 80 -3.87 -13.72 -4.60
N LEU A 81 -2.71 -13.61 -3.95
CA LEU A 81 -2.00 -12.35 -3.77
C LEU A 81 -0.61 -12.42 -4.39
N CYS A 82 -0.21 -11.31 -5.01
CA CYS A 82 1.20 -11.01 -5.29
C CYS A 82 1.51 -9.60 -4.80
N ALA A 83 2.78 -9.33 -4.54
CA ALA A 83 3.29 -8.01 -4.19
C ALA A 83 4.09 -7.44 -5.37
N ILE A 84 3.91 -6.15 -5.65
CA ILE A 84 4.67 -5.45 -6.69
C ILE A 84 5.39 -4.26 -6.06
N THR A 85 6.71 -4.20 -6.26
CA THR A 85 7.54 -3.05 -5.89
C THR A 85 8.16 -2.45 -7.14
N VAL A 86 8.03 -1.14 -7.30
CA VAL A 86 8.61 -0.41 -8.43
C VAL A 86 9.93 0.19 -7.99
N ASP A 87 11.05 -0.17 -8.62
CA ASP A 87 12.36 0.45 -8.51
C ASP A 87 12.54 1.72 -9.37
N GLU A 88 12.31 2.93 -8.85
CA GLU A 88 12.55 4.19 -9.55
C GLU A 88 14.03 4.53 -9.79
N GLY A 89 14.96 3.85 -9.09
CA GLY A 89 16.39 4.13 -9.21
C GLY A 89 16.81 5.49 -8.62
N ILE A 90 16.35 5.76 -7.40
CA ILE A 90 16.80 6.90 -6.58
C ILE A 90 17.96 6.41 -5.72
N GLU A 91 19.14 7.03 -5.86
CA GLU A 91 20.34 6.65 -5.10
C GLU A 91 20.10 6.68 -3.57
N ASP A 92 20.74 5.75 -2.85
CA ASP A 92 20.80 5.59 -1.39
C ASP A 92 19.49 5.35 -0.59
N TYR A 93 18.32 5.66 -1.13
CA TYR A 93 17.06 5.56 -0.36
C TYR A 93 16.30 4.25 -0.57
N ARG A 94 16.51 3.59 -1.72
CA ARG A 94 15.61 2.52 -2.18
C ARG A 94 15.96 1.11 -1.72
N ALA A 95 17.24 0.84 -1.53
CA ALA A 95 17.73 -0.52 -1.30
C ALA A 95 17.16 -1.10 0.01
N GLU A 96 17.07 -0.28 1.06
CA GLU A 96 16.50 -0.70 2.33
C GLU A 96 14.99 -0.97 2.24
N SER A 97 14.23 -0.10 1.57
CA SER A 97 12.78 -0.27 1.48
C SER A 97 12.38 -1.48 0.64
N ILE A 98 13.12 -1.75 -0.45
CA ILE A 98 12.95 -2.98 -1.25
C ILE A 98 13.28 -4.20 -0.40
N ARG A 99 14.40 -4.19 0.34
CA ARG A 99 14.78 -5.31 1.23
C ARG A 99 13.69 -5.61 2.25
N ILE A 100 13.17 -4.58 2.94
CA ILE A 100 12.08 -4.74 3.92
C ILE A 100 10.83 -5.32 3.25
N ALA A 101 10.48 -4.84 2.04
CA ALA A 101 9.35 -5.40 1.29
C ALA A 101 9.55 -6.88 0.97
N SER A 102 10.73 -7.26 0.48
CA SER A 102 11.07 -8.65 0.15
C SER A 102 11.04 -9.56 1.36
N GLU A 103 11.64 -9.16 2.49
CA GLU A 103 11.62 -9.94 3.75
C GLU A 103 10.20 -10.20 4.24
N ASN A 104 9.30 -9.21 4.11
CA ASN A 104 7.89 -9.37 4.48
C ASN A 104 7.16 -10.30 3.51
N CYS A 105 7.42 -10.21 2.21
CA CYS A 105 6.81 -11.11 1.23
C CYS A 105 7.26 -12.56 1.44
N GLU A 106 8.56 -12.77 1.69
CA GLU A 106 9.12 -14.09 2.03
C GLU A 106 8.48 -14.67 3.29
N THR A 107 8.38 -13.87 4.36
CA THR A 107 7.75 -14.27 5.63
C THR A 107 6.29 -14.66 5.45
N LEU A 108 5.57 -13.98 4.55
CA LEU A 108 4.15 -14.24 4.28
C LEU A 108 3.93 -15.34 3.22
N GLY A 109 4.98 -15.79 2.53
CA GLY A 109 4.88 -16.71 1.41
C GLY A 109 4.19 -16.11 0.17
N ILE A 110 4.35 -14.81 -0.05
CA ILE A 110 3.73 -14.07 -1.15
C ILE A 110 4.76 -13.84 -2.26
N GLU A 111 4.37 -14.11 -3.51
CA GLU A 111 5.18 -13.80 -4.67
C GLU A 111 5.50 -12.30 -4.74
N HIS A 112 6.79 -11.96 -4.82
CA HIS A 112 7.26 -10.58 -4.88
C HIS A 112 7.86 -10.27 -6.25
N ILE A 113 7.24 -9.33 -6.96
CA ILE A 113 7.64 -8.87 -8.28
C ILE A 113 8.28 -7.49 -8.11
N ILE A 114 9.55 -7.38 -8.49
CA ILE A 114 10.29 -6.11 -8.50
C ILE A 114 10.51 -5.72 -9.96
N ILE A 115 10.08 -4.52 -10.33
CA ILE A 115 10.27 -3.95 -11.67
C ILE A 115 11.01 -2.63 -11.53
N SER A 116 11.90 -2.27 -12.45
CA SER A 116 12.59 -0.98 -12.38
C SER A 116 12.14 0.00 -13.47
N PHE A 117 12.28 1.30 -13.18
CA PHE A 117 12.16 2.36 -14.19
C PHE A 117 13.19 2.17 -15.30
N LYS A 118 14.39 1.69 -14.95
CA LYS A 118 15.44 1.44 -15.93
C LYS A 118 15.02 0.39 -16.96
N GLU A 119 14.38 -0.69 -16.52
CA GLU A 119 13.86 -1.74 -17.41
C GLU A 119 12.66 -1.28 -18.23
N ILE A 120 11.69 -0.59 -17.60
CA ILE A 120 10.43 -0.22 -18.25
C ILE A 120 10.58 0.98 -19.19
N TYR A 121 11.43 1.95 -18.83
CA TYR A 121 11.53 3.25 -19.50
C TYR A 121 12.90 3.53 -20.10
N GLY A 122 13.92 2.70 -19.81
CA GLY A 122 15.31 2.94 -20.22
C GLY A 122 16.05 3.98 -19.36
N TYR A 123 15.37 4.58 -18.38
CA TYR A 123 15.90 5.66 -17.54
C TYR A 123 15.53 5.47 -16.07
N THR A 124 16.44 5.82 -15.16
CA THR A 124 16.09 6.03 -13.75
C THR A 124 15.39 7.38 -13.54
N LEU A 125 14.73 7.57 -12.40
CA LEU A 125 14.16 8.86 -12.04
C LEU A 125 15.22 9.96 -11.99
N ASP A 126 16.40 9.67 -11.45
CA ASP A 126 17.51 10.63 -11.37
C ASP A 126 17.99 11.06 -12.76
N GLU A 127 18.06 10.13 -13.72
CA GLU A 127 18.37 10.43 -15.13
C GLU A 127 17.29 11.30 -15.78
N ILE A 128 16.01 11.03 -15.51
CA ILE A 128 14.88 11.82 -16.02
C ILE A 128 14.97 13.25 -15.49
N VAL A 129 15.14 13.43 -14.18
CA VAL A 129 15.21 14.76 -13.54
C VAL A 129 16.39 15.57 -14.09
N LYS A 130 17.56 14.95 -14.25
CA LYS A 130 18.74 15.60 -14.85
C LYS A 130 18.45 16.09 -16.28
N LYS A 131 17.74 15.31 -17.09
CA LYS A 131 17.39 15.67 -18.48
C LYS A 131 16.24 16.67 -18.61
N THR A 132 15.34 16.75 -17.63
CA THR A 132 14.13 17.57 -17.70
C THR A 132 14.17 18.80 -16.80
N ARG A 133 15.34 19.16 -16.27
CA ARG A 133 15.52 20.25 -15.32
C ARG A 133 14.94 21.59 -15.83
N ASP A 134 15.03 21.84 -17.13
CA ASP A 134 14.58 23.08 -17.76
C ASP A 134 13.08 23.10 -18.10
N LYS A 135 12.37 21.98 -17.91
CA LYS A 135 10.95 21.84 -18.30
C LYS A 135 9.94 22.26 -17.21
N GLY A 136 10.40 22.76 -16.07
CA GLY A 136 9.55 23.32 -15.01
C GLY A 136 8.68 22.33 -14.23
N LEU A 137 8.67 21.05 -14.60
CA LEU A 137 7.94 20.00 -13.87
C LEU A 137 8.75 19.48 -12.69
N THR A 138 8.08 19.25 -11.57
CA THR A 138 8.71 18.73 -10.36
C THR A 138 9.07 17.24 -10.52
N PRO A 139 10.16 16.76 -9.87
CA PRO A 139 10.50 15.33 -9.86
C PRO A 139 9.34 14.42 -9.43
N CYS A 140 8.52 14.87 -8.47
CA CYS A 140 7.35 14.16 -7.99
C CYS A 140 6.26 13.97 -9.05
N ALA A 141 6.08 14.95 -9.96
CA ALA A 141 5.10 14.85 -11.04
C ALA A 141 5.46 13.70 -12.01
N TYR A 142 6.74 13.61 -12.39
CA TYR A 142 7.22 12.50 -13.23
C TYR A 142 7.12 11.17 -12.50
N CYS A 143 7.65 11.10 -11.28
CA CYS A 143 7.70 9.87 -10.51
C CYS A 143 6.29 9.28 -10.30
N GLY A 144 5.32 10.09 -9.88
CA GLY A 144 3.96 9.61 -9.61
C GLY A 144 3.21 9.09 -10.84
N VAL A 145 3.41 9.69 -12.02
CA VAL A 145 2.78 9.23 -13.27
C VAL A 145 3.45 7.95 -13.76
N LEU A 146 4.78 7.92 -13.80
CA LEU A 146 5.54 6.77 -14.28
C LEU A 146 5.41 5.57 -13.34
N ARG A 147 5.33 5.79 -12.03
CA ARG A 147 5.11 4.71 -11.05
C ARG A 147 3.74 4.06 -11.24
N ARG A 148 2.69 4.85 -11.44
CA ARG A 148 1.34 4.34 -11.73
C ARG A 148 1.32 3.50 -13.01
N ARG A 149 1.98 3.98 -14.08
CA ARG A 149 2.09 3.21 -15.33
C ARG A 149 2.90 1.93 -15.14
N ALA A 150 4.00 1.97 -14.38
CA ALA A 150 4.82 0.80 -14.10
C ALA A 150 4.04 -0.27 -13.33
N LEU A 151 3.29 0.13 -12.28
CA LEU A 151 2.41 -0.76 -11.53
C LEU A 151 1.36 -1.43 -12.43
N ASN A 152 0.73 -0.68 -13.34
CA ASN A 152 -0.25 -1.24 -14.27
C ASN A 152 0.37 -2.27 -15.22
N ILE A 153 1.59 -2.02 -15.71
CA ILE A 153 2.31 -2.96 -16.59
C ILE A 153 2.59 -4.26 -15.83
N ALA A 154 3.21 -4.17 -14.64
CA ALA A 154 3.55 -5.35 -13.86
C ALA A 154 2.32 -6.11 -13.36
N ALA A 155 1.25 -5.43 -12.97
CA ALA A 155 0.00 -6.09 -12.58
C ALA A 155 -0.58 -6.89 -13.76
N LYS A 156 -0.50 -6.35 -14.99
CA LYS A 156 -0.95 -7.05 -16.19
C LYS A 156 -0.08 -8.27 -16.50
N GLU A 157 1.23 -8.15 -16.38
CA GLU A 157 2.17 -9.28 -16.57
C GLU A 157 1.97 -10.36 -15.50
N ALA A 158 1.67 -9.96 -14.27
CA ALA A 158 1.34 -10.85 -13.16
C ALA A 158 -0.08 -11.45 -13.26
N SER A 159 -0.84 -11.13 -14.31
CA SER A 159 -2.24 -11.53 -14.50
C SER A 159 -3.14 -11.18 -13.30
N ALA A 160 -2.91 -10.02 -12.68
CA ALA A 160 -3.72 -9.52 -11.58
C ALA A 160 -4.99 -8.82 -12.07
N ASP A 161 -6.11 -9.12 -11.44
CA ASP A 161 -7.42 -8.51 -11.73
C ASP A 161 -7.56 -7.12 -11.09
N LYS A 162 -6.86 -6.92 -9.95
CA LYS A 162 -6.96 -5.72 -9.11
C LYS A 162 -5.59 -5.27 -8.63
N ILE A 163 -5.42 -3.96 -8.46
CA ILE A 163 -4.26 -3.37 -7.79
C ILE A 163 -4.73 -2.72 -6.49
N ALA A 164 -4.18 -3.16 -5.37
CA ALA A 164 -4.41 -2.57 -4.06
C ALA A 164 -3.27 -1.59 -3.73
N THR A 165 -3.62 -0.34 -3.43
CA THR A 165 -2.66 0.69 -2.99
C THR A 165 -2.99 1.13 -1.57
N ALA A 166 -1.98 1.49 -0.80
CA ALA A 166 -2.11 1.78 0.63
C ALA A 166 -2.27 3.28 0.95
N HIS A 167 -3.12 3.97 0.20
CA HIS A 167 -3.49 5.35 0.51
C HIS A 167 -4.37 5.38 1.76
N THR A 168 -4.01 6.22 2.71
CA THR A 168 -4.71 6.40 3.98
C THR A 168 -5.76 7.51 3.88
N LEU A 169 -6.60 7.64 4.91
CA LEU A 169 -7.57 8.73 4.97
C LEU A 169 -6.91 10.12 4.88
N ASP A 170 -5.75 10.28 5.51
CA ASP A 170 -4.98 11.53 5.46
C ASP A 170 -4.50 11.83 4.05
N ASP A 171 -4.02 10.84 3.29
CA ASP A 171 -3.57 11.01 1.90
C ASP A 171 -4.72 11.46 0.98
N GLU A 172 -5.89 10.82 1.12
CA GLU A 172 -7.08 11.16 0.34
C GLU A 172 -7.59 12.58 0.66
N ILE A 173 -7.61 12.96 1.94
CA ILE A 173 -8.02 14.31 2.34
C ILE A 173 -7.01 15.36 1.90
N GLN A 174 -5.71 15.09 1.99
CA GLN A 174 -4.68 16.00 1.47
C GLN A 174 -4.84 16.20 -0.03
N THR A 175 -5.04 15.13 -0.79
CA THR A 175 -5.25 15.19 -2.23
C THR A 175 -6.53 15.96 -2.57
N PHE A 176 -7.62 15.69 -1.86
CA PHE A 176 -8.88 16.44 -2.01
C PHE A 176 -8.69 17.95 -1.78
N LEU A 177 -7.99 18.34 -0.71
CA LEU A 177 -7.73 19.75 -0.41
C LEU A 177 -6.81 20.41 -1.45
N LEU A 178 -5.78 19.71 -1.92
CA LEU A 178 -4.90 20.22 -2.98
C LEU A 178 -5.68 20.49 -4.27
N ASN A 179 -6.55 19.56 -4.68
CA ASN A 179 -7.40 19.76 -5.86
C ASN A 179 -8.38 20.92 -5.66
N LEU A 180 -9.01 21.02 -4.49
CA LEU A 180 -9.92 22.13 -4.21
C LEU A 180 -9.24 23.50 -4.25
N LEU A 181 -8.00 23.59 -3.75
CA LEU A 181 -7.27 24.86 -3.65
C LEU A 181 -6.56 25.26 -4.95
N HIS A 182 -6.13 24.31 -5.77
CA HIS A 182 -5.49 24.59 -7.05
C HIS A 182 -6.48 24.76 -8.22
N GLY A 183 -7.74 24.36 -8.04
CA GLY A 183 -8.79 24.41 -9.07
C GLY A 183 -8.74 23.24 -10.04
#